data_AF-A0A7V4CUH7-F1
#
_entry.id   AF-A0A7V4CUH7-F1
#
_cell.length_a   1.000
_cell.length_b   1.000
_cell.length_c   1.000
_cell.angle_alpha   90.00
_cell.angle_beta   90.00
_cell.angle_gamma   90.00
#
_symmetry.space_group_name_H-M   'P 1'
#
loop_
_entity.id
_entity.type
_entity.pdbx_description
1 polymer ?
#
loop_
_entity_poly.entity_id
_entity_poly.type
_entity_poly.pdbx_seq_one_letter_code
_entity_poly.pdbx_strand_id
1 'polypeptide(L)' 'MAQSELLTAGNIAKELGVSDAKVKKAIKELKIEPVAKKGICNYYPKTVVSKIKAALK' A
#
# COMPACT_ATOMS: atom_id res chain seq x y z
N MET A 1 -3.69 12.03 18.36
CA MET A 1 -2.48 11.26 17.97
C MET A 1 -2.90 10.31 16.87
N ALA A 2 -2.41 10.50 15.64
CA ALA A 2 -2.92 9.79 14.47
C ALA A 2 -2.45 8.33 14.51
N GLN A 3 -3.41 7.41 14.67
CA GLN A 3 -3.16 5.98 14.68
C GLN A 3 -2.55 5.56 13.34
N SER A 4 -1.40 4.90 13.44
CA SER A 4 -0.70 4.25 12.34
C SER A 4 -1.55 3.12 11.78
N GLU A 5 -2.57 3.44 10.98
CA GLU A 5 -3.38 2.46 10.29
C GLU A 5 -2.51 1.75 9.25
N LEU A 6 -2.09 0.55 9.62
CA LEU A 6 -1.40 -0.38 8.75
C LEU A 6 -2.44 -1.03 7.84
N LEU A 7 -2.38 -0.67 6.56
CA LEU A 7 -3.30 -1.15 5.53
C LEU A 7 -2.67 -2.32 4.79
N THR A 8 -3.45 -3.34 4.50
CA THR A 8 -3.01 -4.44 3.64
C THR A 8 -3.03 -4.01 2.17
N ALA A 9 -2.29 -4.70 1.31
CA ALA A 9 -2.30 -4.44 -0.14
C ALA A 9 -3.73 -4.33 -0.74
N GLY A 10 -4.68 -5.15 -0.25
CA GLY A 10 -6.07 -5.11 -0.69
C GLY A 10 -6.84 -3.90 -0.15
N ASN A 11 -6.59 -3.47 1.09
CA ASN A 11 -7.16 -2.22 1.61
C ASN A 11 -6.63 -1.01 0.84
N ILE A 12 -5.34 -0.99 0.52
CA ILE A 12 -4.70 0.08 -0.27
C ILE A 12 -5.32 0.12 -1.68
N ALA A 13 -5.52 -1.05 -2.30
CA ALA A 13 -6.19 -1.18 -3.59
C ALA A 13 -7.61 -0.59 -3.55
N LYS A 14 -8.38 -0.91 -2.51
CA LYS A 14 -9.72 -0.34 -2.28
C LYS A 14 -9.70 1.17 -2.05
N GLU A 15 -8.80 1.67 -1.21
CA GLU A 15 -8.70 3.09 -0.86
C GLU A 15 -8.29 3.96 -2.06
N LEU A 16 -7.46 3.40 -2.94
CA LEU A 16 -7.02 4.04 -4.18
C LEU A 16 -7.98 3.80 -5.36
N GLY A 17 -8.94 2.88 -5.21
CA GLY A 17 -9.81 2.45 -6.31
C GLY A 17 -9.05 1.79 -7.47
N VAL A 18 -7.89 1.18 -7.20
CA VAL A 18 -7.06 0.53 -8.23
C VAL A 18 -6.93 -0.97 -7.99
N SER A 19 -6.72 -1.75 -9.05
CA SER A 19 -6.56 -3.19 -8.93
C SER A 19 -5.32 -3.58 -8.11
N ASP A 20 -5.39 -4.72 -7.40
CA ASP A 20 -4.28 -5.28 -6.63
C ASP A 20 -3.00 -5.44 -7.46
N ALA A 21 -3.13 -5.71 -8.77
CA ALA A 21 -2.02 -5.76 -9.71
C ALA A 21 -1.30 -4.41 -9.84
N LYS A 22 -2.05 -3.29 -9.95
CA LYS A 22 -1.48 -1.94 -9.99
C LYS A 22 -0.81 -1.60 -8.67
N VAL A 23 -1.42 -1.94 -7.54
CA VAL A 23 -0.82 -1.74 -6.21
C VAL A 23 0.49 -2.52 -6.09
N LYS A 24 0.51 -3.82 -6.41
CA LYS A 24 1.74 -4.63 -6.38
C LYS A 24 2.82 -4.09 -7.32
N LYS A 25 2.44 -3.62 -8.51
CA LYS A 25 3.36 -3.04 -9.49
C LYS A 25 3.95 -1.72 -9.00
N ALA A 26 3.11 -0.81 -8.49
CA ALA A 26 3.54 0.46 -7.90
C ALA A 26 4.40 0.24 -6.65
N ILE A 27 4.06 -0.73 -5.79
CA ILE A 27 4.89 -1.10 -4.62
C ILE A 27 6.27 -1.57 -5.09
N LYS A 28 6.36 -2.39 -6.14
CA LYS A 28 7.65 -2.82 -6.72
C LYS A 28 8.42 -1.66 -7.36
N GLU A 29 7.77 -0.83 -8.17
CA GLU A 29 8.41 0.31 -8.85
C GLU A 29 8.92 1.35 -7.84
N LEU A 30 8.12 1.65 -6.82
CA LEU A 30 8.47 2.60 -5.76
C LEU A 30 9.37 1.98 -4.68
N LYS A 31 9.78 0.72 -4.85
CA LYS A 31 10.53 -0.08 -3.85
C LYS A 31 9.97 0.09 -2.44
N ILE A 32 8.64 0.02 -2.33
CA ILE A 32 7.96 0.17 -1.06
C ILE A 32 8.04 -1.17 -0.31
N GLU A 33 8.59 -1.12 0.89
CA GLU A 33 8.64 -2.27 1.77
C GLU A 33 7.43 -2.30 2.71
N PRO A 34 6.85 -3.49 2.95
CA PRO A 34 5.83 -3.66 3.96
C PRO A 34 6.44 -3.51 5.36
N VAL A 35 5.85 -2.63 6.16
CA VAL A 35 6.30 -2.39 7.53
C VAL A 35 5.93 -3.52 8.47
N ALA A 36 4.93 -4.33 8.12
CA ALA A 36 4.67 -5.59 8.80
C ALA A 36 4.23 -6.64 7.80
N LYS A 37 4.66 -7.88 8.00
CA LYS A 37 4.23 -9.02 7.19
C LYS A 37 3.61 -10.04 8.12
N LYS A 38 2.34 -10.38 7.89
CA LYS A 38 1.63 -11.42 8.64
C LYS A 38 1.21 -12.50 7.66
N GLY A 39 2.03 -13.53 7.56
CA GLY A 39 1.87 -14.61 6.57
C GLY A 39 1.98 -14.10 5.14
N ILE A 40 0.91 -14.31 4.36
CA ILE A 40 0.83 -13.90 2.94
C ILE A 40 0.38 -12.44 2.77
N CYS A 41 -0.17 -11.84 3.83
CA CYS A 41 -0.62 -10.45 3.83
C CYS A 41 0.51 -9.52 4.29
N ASN A 42 0.90 -8.65 3.37
CA ASN A 42 1.81 -7.53 3.64
C ASN A 42 0.99 -6.33 4.11
N TYR A 43 1.41 -5.73 5.23
CA TYR A 43 0.89 -4.50 5.79
C TYR A 43 1.80 -3.35 5.43
N TYR A 44 1.19 -2.24 5.05
CA TYR A 44 1.87 -1.04 4.64
C TYR A 44 1.26 0.15 5.40
N PRO A 45 2.06 1.14 5.79
CA PRO A 45 1.56 2.34 6.43
C PRO A 45 0.78 3.19 5.42
N LYS A 46 -0.10 4.08 5.89
CA LYS A 46 -0.77 5.08 5.05
C LYS A 46 0.19 5.96 4.22
N THR A 47 1.47 6.06 4.61
CA THR A 47 2.50 6.76 3.80
C THR A 47 2.72 6.09 2.45
N VAL A 48 2.53 4.77 2.35
CA VAL A 48 2.58 4.00 1.10
C VAL A 48 1.39 4.32 0.22
N VAL A 49 0.18 4.41 0.79
CA VAL A 49 -1.03 4.83 0.05
C VAL A 49 -0.78 6.18 -0.61
N SER A 50 -0.24 7.14 0.13
CA SER A 50 0.07 8.47 -0.40
C SER A 50 1.12 8.44 -1.51
N LYS A 51 2.18 7.63 -1.37
CA LYS A 51 3.21 7.45 -2.43
C LYS A 51 2.64 6.82 -3.70
N ILE A 52 1.85 5.75 -3.56
CA ILE A 52 1.22 5.07 -4.70
C ILE A 52 0.20 6.00 -5.37
N LYS A 53 -0.60 6.74 -4.58
CA LYS A 53 -1.54 7.74 -5.10
C LYS A 53 -0.82 8.84 -5.89
N ALA A 54 0.32 9.30 -5.39
CA ALA A 54 1.14 10.32 -6.06
C ALA A 54 1.78 9.79 -7.35
N ALA A 55 2.20 8.52 -7.38
CA ALA A 55 2.80 7.89 -8.55
C ALA A 55 1.77 7.50 -9.64
N LEU A 56 0.50 7.36 -9.27
CA LEU A 56 -0.61 7.05 -10.19
C LEU A 56 -1.29 8.30 -10.77
N LYS A 57 -0.84 9.50 -10.40
CA LYS A 57 -1.38 10.77 -10.91
C LYS A 57 -0.84 11.11 -12.29
#